data_AF-Q28QD4-F1
#
_entry.id   AF-Q28QD4-F1
#
_cell.length_a   1.000
_cell.length_b   1.000
_cell.length_c   1.000
_cell.angle_alpha   90.00
_cell.angle_beta   90.00
_cell.angle_gamma   90.00
#
_symmetry.space_group_name_H-M   'P 1'
#
loop_
_entity.id
_entity.type
_entity.pdbx_description
1 polymer ?
#
loop_
_entity_poly.entity_id
_entity_poly.type
_entity_poly.pdbx_seq_one_letter_code
_entity_poly.pdbx_strand_id
1 'polypeptide(L)'
;MRALVCLLALVPGPALAVGLECTFTTICSPLTDCQTHPGVPFRFDVVSGAFTFFAEDRPVFGTRLTHLTPPAYGAIFQTSPDSTILLTVTGTGDAVMTQQDLTSGGGVRSISYFGICEPGA
;
A
#
# COMPACT_ATOMS: atom_id res chain seq x y z
N MET A 1 3.66 0.29 -55.50
CA MET A 1 4.26 0.72 -54.22
C MET A 1 3.43 1.85 -53.65
N ARG A 2 3.23 1.89 -52.33
CA ARG A 2 2.44 2.84 -51.53
C ARG A 2 1.02 2.38 -51.18
N ALA A 3 0.93 1.63 -50.09
CA ALA A 3 -0.14 1.71 -49.10
C ALA A 3 0.26 0.87 -47.88
N LEU A 4 1.20 1.38 -47.08
CA LEU A 4 1.52 0.79 -45.78
C LEU A 4 1.89 1.91 -44.79
N VAL A 5 0.93 2.76 -44.49
CA VAL A 5 1.02 3.73 -43.40
C VAL A 5 -0.36 3.70 -42.72
N CYS A 6 -0.36 3.74 -41.38
CA CYS A 6 -1.52 3.78 -40.47
C CYS A 6 -1.88 2.50 -39.71
N LEU A 7 -0.90 1.84 -39.06
CA LEU A 7 -1.19 0.81 -38.03
C LEU A 7 -0.44 0.99 -36.70
N LEU A 8 0.14 2.17 -36.43
CA LEU A 8 0.92 2.43 -35.20
C LEU A 8 0.16 3.16 -34.08
N ALA A 9 -1.16 3.35 -34.18
CA ALA A 9 -1.94 4.15 -33.23
C ALA A 9 -2.77 3.34 -32.22
N LEU A 10 -2.41 2.08 -31.93
CA LEU A 10 -3.07 1.27 -30.89
C LEU A 10 -2.06 0.48 -30.05
N VAL A 11 -0.93 1.10 -29.71
CA VAL A 11 -0.17 0.61 -28.56
C VAL A 11 -0.87 1.18 -27.32
N PRO A 12 -1.53 0.36 -26.48
CA PRO A 12 -1.95 0.83 -25.17
C PRO A 12 -0.68 1.31 -24.49
N GLY A 13 -0.56 2.63 -24.32
CA GLY A 13 0.53 3.20 -23.55
C GLY A 13 0.56 2.50 -22.19
N PRO A 14 1.75 2.28 -21.60
CA PRO A 14 1.79 1.75 -20.24
C PRO A 14 0.92 2.69 -19.42
N ALA A 15 -0.19 2.17 -18.89
CA ALA A 15 -0.86 2.82 -17.78
C ALA A 15 0.23 2.88 -16.72
N LEU A 16 0.90 4.04 -16.64
CA LEU A 16 1.90 4.29 -15.63
C LEU A 16 1.17 3.95 -14.33
N ALA A 17 1.62 2.88 -13.71
CA ALA A 17 1.11 2.49 -12.42
C ALA A 17 1.64 3.57 -11.49
N VAL A 18 0.85 4.64 -11.37
CA VAL A 18 1.20 5.76 -10.51
C VAL A 18 1.24 5.16 -9.12
N GLY A 19 2.44 5.08 -8.54
CA GLY A 19 2.64 4.63 -7.17
C GLY A 19 1.83 5.52 -6.23
N LEU A 20 1.59 5.06 -5.01
CA LEU A 20 0.90 5.84 -3.98
C LEU A 20 1.91 6.22 -2.90
N GLU A 21 2.22 7.50 -2.82
CA GLU A 21 3.03 8.01 -1.73
C GLU A 21 2.13 8.25 -0.53
N CYS A 22 2.30 7.43 0.51
CA CYS A 22 1.52 7.55 1.73
C CYS A 22 2.36 8.16 2.85
N THR A 23 1.83 9.18 3.50
CA THR A 23 2.42 9.76 4.71
C THR A 23 1.53 9.43 5.89
N PHE A 24 2.06 8.65 6.82
CA PHE A 24 1.33 8.23 8.03
C PHE A 24 1.85 8.93 9.27
N THR A 25 0.92 9.32 10.13
CA THR A 25 1.19 9.76 11.49
C THR A 25 0.84 8.64 12.46
N THR A 26 1.74 8.33 13.39
CA THR A 26 1.46 7.42 14.50
C THR A 26 0.45 8.06 15.44
N ILE A 27 -0.65 7.37 15.73
CA ILE A 27 -1.54 7.77 16.82
C ILE A 27 -1.08 7.10 18.11
N CYS A 28 -0.69 7.92 19.09
CA CYS A 28 -0.44 7.45 20.44
C CYS A 28 -1.78 7.17 21.12
N SER A 29 -2.00 5.94 21.58
CA SER A 29 -3.13 5.65 22.46
C SER A 29 -2.81 6.21 23.86
N PRO A 30 -3.75 6.86 24.55
CA PRO A 30 -3.53 7.35 25.91
C PRO A 30 -3.30 6.21 26.93
N LEU A 31 -3.59 4.95 26.56
CA LEU A 31 -3.44 3.77 27.41
C LEU A 31 -2.21 2.92 27.07
N THR A 32 -1.47 3.24 26.00
CA THR A 32 -0.27 2.50 25.57
C THR A 32 0.74 3.46 24.95
N ASP A 33 2.00 3.39 25.37
CA ASP A 33 3.08 4.25 24.87
C ASP A 33 3.09 4.41 23.34
N CYS A 34 3.45 5.61 22.88
CA CYS A 34 3.63 5.93 21.46
C CYS A 34 4.54 4.89 20.79
N GLN A 35 3.96 4.01 19.97
CA GLN A 35 4.73 3.00 19.25
C GLN A 35 5.37 3.64 18.02
N THR A 36 6.67 3.93 18.10
CA THR A 36 7.44 4.39 16.94
C THR A 36 7.78 3.17 16.10
N HIS A 37 7.43 3.16 14.81
CA HIS A 37 7.69 2.03 13.92
C HIS A 37 8.76 2.38 12.89
N PRO A 38 9.76 1.51 12.64
CA PRO A 38 10.89 1.80 11.74
C PRO A 38 10.50 1.98 10.28
N GLY A 39 9.25 1.67 9.91
CA GLY A 39 8.74 1.82 8.54
C GLY A 39 8.13 3.18 8.20
N VAL A 40 8.12 4.16 9.12
CA VAL A 40 7.59 5.51 8.83
C VAL A 40 8.69 6.38 8.20
N PRO A 41 8.46 7.04 7.04
CA PRO A 41 7.24 7.02 6.23
C PRO A 41 7.14 5.77 5.33
N PHE A 42 5.93 5.20 5.20
CA PHE A 42 5.68 4.05 4.32
C PHE A 42 5.35 4.50 2.90
N ARG A 43 6.16 4.14 1.92
CA ARG A 43 5.88 4.38 0.49
C ARG A 43 5.30 3.12 -0.13
N PHE A 44 4.13 3.21 -0.79
CA PHE A 44 3.44 2.08 -1.39
C PHE A 44 3.33 2.27 -2.90
N ASP A 45 4.14 1.57 -3.68
CA ASP A 45 4.07 1.65 -5.13
C ASP A 45 2.99 0.71 -5.69
N VAL A 46 2.51 1.02 -6.89
CA VAL A 46 1.71 0.11 -7.69
C VAL A 46 2.61 -0.36 -8.83
N VAL A 47 2.89 -1.66 -8.92
CA VAL A 47 3.69 -2.25 -9.99
C VAL A 47 2.86 -3.33 -10.66
N SER A 48 2.59 -3.18 -11.96
CA SER A 48 1.78 -4.13 -12.74
C SER A 48 0.40 -4.44 -12.14
N GLY A 49 -0.21 -3.47 -11.45
CA GLY A 49 -1.51 -3.62 -10.78
C GLY A 49 -1.45 -4.31 -9.41
N ALA A 50 -0.26 -4.67 -8.92
CA ALA A 50 -0.04 -5.15 -7.55
C ALA A 50 0.52 -4.01 -6.68
N PHE A 51 0.01 -3.88 -5.46
CA PHE A 51 0.58 -2.98 -4.47
C PHE A 51 1.87 -3.58 -3.94
N THR A 52 2.90 -2.76 -3.76
CA THR A 52 4.19 -3.18 -3.21
C THR A 52 4.74 -2.10 -2.30
N PHE A 53 5.51 -2.50 -1.30
CA PHE A 53 6.37 -1.58 -0.55
C PHE A 53 7.68 -2.27 -0.23
N PHE A 54 8.69 -1.51 0.20
CA PHE A 54 9.97 -2.07 0.61
C PHE A 54 10.03 -2.21 2.13
N ALA A 55 10.31 -3.42 2.60
CA ALA A 55 10.67 -3.71 3.98
C ALA A 55 12.08 -4.29 4.00
N GLU A 56 13.03 -3.65 4.68
CA GLU A 56 14.43 -4.09 4.76
C GLU A 56 15.02 -4.37 3.36
N ASP A 57 14.83 -3.43 2.42
CA ASP A 57 15.26 -3.54 1.01
C ASP A 57 14.67 -4.71 0.21
N ARG A 58 13.64 -5.40 0.74
CA ARG A 58 12.90 -6.43 0.03
C ARG A 58 11.51 -5.94 -0.37
N PRO A 59 11.08 -6.15 -1.63
CA PRO A 59 9.72 -5.84 -2.03
C PRO A 59 8.74 -6.82 -1.36
N VAL A 60 7.72 -6.26 -0.72
CA VAL A 60 6.58 -6.99 -0.16
C VAL A 60 5.37 -6.70 -1.02
N PHE A 61 4.81 -7.75 -1.62
CA PHE A 61 3.65 -7.63 -2.50
C PHE A 61 2.35 -7.79 -1.70
N GLY A 62 1.40 -6.89 -1.96
CA GLY A 62 0.08 -6.87 -1.36
C GLY A 62 -0.94 -7.65 -2.16
N THR A 63 -1.80 -8.38 -1.48
CA THR A 63 -3.03 -8.95 -2.04
C THR A 63 -4.14 -7.93 -1.96
N ARG A 64 -4.74 -7.58 -3.11
CA ARG A 64 -5.82 -6.59 -3.17
C ARG A 64 -7.09 -7.07 -2.47
N LEU A 65 -7.73 -6.17 -1.74
CA LEU A 65 -9.08 -6.35 -1.21
C LEU A 65 -10.12 -6.10 -2.32
N THR A 66 -10.74 -7.16 -2.82
CA THR A 66 -11.63 -7.12 -3.99
C THR A 66 -12.98 -6.45 -3.72
N HIS A 67 -13.39 -6.31 -2.46
CA HIS A 67 -14.63 -5.63 -2.07
C HIS A 67 -14.53 -4.10 -2.10
N LEU A 68 -13.31 -3.54 -2.20
CA LEU A 68 -13.10 -2.11 -2.35
C LEU A 68 -13.01 -1.74 -3.84
N THR A 69 -13.93 -0.90 -4.26
CA THR A 69 -14.01 -0.42 -5.65
C THR A 69 -13.32 0.93 -5.80
N PRO A 70 -12.58 1.16 -6.90
CA PRO A 70 -11.98 2.46 -7.19
C PRO A 70 -13.03 3.59 -7.11
N PRO A 71 -12.65 4.80 -6.65
CA PRO A 71 -11.27 5.23 -6.35
C PRO A 71 -10.73 4.75 -4.99
N ALA A 72 -11.56 4.14 -4.14
CA ALA A 72 -11.08 3.53 -2.89
C ALA A 72 -10.27 2.25 -3.16
N TYR A 73 -9.31 1.97 -2.30
CA TYR A 73 -8.46 0.81 -2.43
C TYR A 73 -8.06 0.23 -1.08
N GLY A 74 -7.66 -1.03 -1.10
CA GLY A 74 -7.03 -1.65 0.04
C GLY A 74 -6.30 -2.93 -0.33
N ALA A 75 -5.32 -3.27 0.49
CA ALA A 75 -4.46 -4.41 0.29
C ALA A 75 -4.00 -4.99 1.64
N ILE A 76 -3.76 -6.30 1.64
CA ILE A 76 -3.14 -7.02 2.74
C ILE A 76 -1.73 -7.42 2.32
N PHE A 77 -0.74 -7.13 3.16
CA PHE A 77 0.65 -7.49 2.96
C PHE A 77 1.09 -8.42 4.07
N GLN A 78 1.66 -9.57 3.72
CA GLN A 78 2.24 -10.49 4.68
C GLN A 78 3.75 -10.24 4.70
N THR A 79 4.23 -9.60 5.77
CA THR A 79 5.64 -9.16 5.89
C THR A 79 6.51 -10.26 6.49
N SER A 80 5.92 -11.12 7.31
CA SER A 80 6.50 -12.35 7.85
C SER A 80 5.37 -13.36 8.14
N PRO A 81 5.67 -14.61 8.54
CA PRO A 81 4.64 -15.57 8.96
C PRO A 81 3.74 -15.06 10.10
N ASP A 82 4.28 -14.18 10.94
CA ASP A 82 3.65 -13.68 12.16
C ASP A 82 3.24 -12.21 12.06
N SER A 83 3.49 -11.53 10.93
CA SER A 83 3.22 -10.09 10.77
C SER A 83 2.48 -9.79 9.48
N THR A 84 1.40 -9.03 9.61
CA THR A 84 0.53 -8.63 8.52
C THR A 84 0.25 -7.14 8.58
N ILE A 85 0.22 -6.48 7.42
CA ILE A 85 -0.20 -5.10 7.26
C ILE A 85 -1.49 -5.06 6.44
N LEU A 86 -2.48 -4.32 6.92
CA LEU A 86 -3.68 -3.95 6.18
C LEU A 86 -3.58 -2.46 5.83
N LEU A 87 -3.61 -2.13 4.54
CA LEU A 87 -3.76 -0.76 4.06
C LEU A 87 -5.15 -0.58 3.49
N THR A 88 -5.84 0.47 3.91
CA THR A 88 -7.07 0.95 3.28
C THR A 88 -6.96 2.44 3.02
N VAL A 89 -7.44 2.85 1.85
CA VAL A 89 -7.42 4.25 1.44
C VAL A 89 -8.70 4.58 0.73
N THR A 90 -9.23 5.73 1.09
CA THR A 90 -10.46 6.27 0.55
C THR A 90 -10.23 6.88 -0.84
N GLY A 91 -11.32 7.17 -1.55
CA GLY A 91 -11.23 7.87 -2.82
C GLY A 91 -10.65 9.29 -2.75
N THR A 92 -10.65 9.89 -1.56
CA THR A 92 -10.12 11.22 -1.28
C THR A 92 -8.65 11.20 -0.87
N GLY A 93 -8.05 10.02 -0.70
CA GLY A 93 -6.64 9.86 -0.29
C GLY A 93 -6.45 9.65 1.21
N ASP A 94 -7.50 9.77 2.05
CA ASP A 94 -7.39 9.45 3.47
C ASP A 94 -7.07 7.96 3.66
N ALA A 95 -6.06 7.65 4.45
CA ALA A 95 -5.47 6.33 4.57
C ALA A 95 -5.40 5.83 6.01
N VAL A 96 -5.69 4.55 6.19
CA VAL A 96 -5.43 3.82 7.44
C VAL A 96 -4.57 2.62 7.11
N MET A 97 -3.45 2.51 7.81
CA MET A 97 -2.60 1.33 7.78
C MET A 97 -2.63 0.67 9.16
N THR A 98 -2.91 -0.62 9.24
CA THR A 98 -2.86 -1.36 10.51
C THR A 98 -1.88 -2.50 10.38
N GLN A 99 -0.91 -2.57 11.29
CA GLN A 99 0.00 -3.69 11.42
C GLN A 99 -0.46 -4.58 12.57
N GLN A 100 -0.47 -5.89 12.33
CA GLN A 100 -0.78 -6.91 13.31
C GLN A 100 0.40 -7.87 13.40
N ASP A 101 0.97 -7.99 14.60
CA ASP A 101 2.02 -8.95 14.91
C ASP A 101 1.48 -10.00 15.89
N LEU A 102 1.62 -11.28 15.54
CA LEU A 102 1.40 -12.41 16.45
C LEU A 102 2.59 -12.49 17.41
N THR A 103 2.27 -12.55 18.70
CA THR A 103 3.28 -12.73 19.75
C THR A 103 3.44 -14.21 20.07
N SER A 104 4.63 -14.61 20.52
CA SER A 104 4.93 -15.99 20.91
C SER A 104 4.04 -16.55 22.03
N GLY A 105 3.38 -15.67 22.80
CA GLY A 105 2.38 -16.03 23.82
C GLY A 105 0.96 -16.19 23.29
N GLY A 106 0.73 -16.13 21.97
CA GLY A 106 -0.60 -16.21 21.35
C GLY A 106 -1.43 -14.92 21.41
N GLY A 107 -0.85 -13.81 21.90
CA GLY A 107 -1.47 -12.49 21.85
C GLY A 107 -1.24 -11.79 20.50
N VAL A 108 -2.06 -10.80 20.18
CA VAL A 108 -1.91 -9.97 18.97
C VAL A 108 -1.53 -8.55 19.39
N ARG A 109 -0.44 -8.03 18.85
CA ARG A 109 -0.11 -6.60 18.93
C ARG A 109 -0.63 -5.92 17.66
N SER A 110 -1.52 -4.95 17.82
CA SER A 110 -2.10 -4.20 16.69
C SER A 110 -1.75 -2.73 16.83
N ILE A 111 -1.22 -2.13 15.76
CA ILE A 111 -0.91 -0.70 15.70
C ILE A 111 -1.53 -0.14 14.43
N SER A 112 -2.33 0.92 14.58
CA SER A 112 -2.94 1.64 13.46
C SER A 112 -2.29 3.01 13.27
N TYR A 113 -2.04 3.34 12.01
CA TYR A 113 -1.47 4.59 11.55
C TYR A 113 -2.47 5.25 10.62
N PHE A 114 -2.58 6.57 10.72
CA PHE A 114 -3.55 7.36 9.97
C PHE A 114 -2.79 8.39 9.16
N GLY A 115 -3.17 8.55 7.91
CA GLY A 115 -2.36 9.30 6.96
C GLY A 115 -3.12 9.74 5.74
N ILE A 116 -2.37 10.26 4.79
CA ILE A 116 -2.84 10.67 3.47
C ILE A 116 -1.97 9.96 2.44
N CYS A 117 -2.59 9.40 1.40
CA CYS A 117 -1.91 8.88 0.24
C CYS A 117 -2.23 9.73 -0.98
N GLU A 118 -1.19 10.07 -1.74
CA GLU A 118 -1.28 10.86 -2.95
C GLU A 118 -0.66 10.07 -4.12
N PRO A 119 -1.10 10.31 -5.36
CA PRO A 119 -0.42 9.76 -6.52
C PRO A 119 1.05 10.21 -6.53
N GLY A 120 1.97 9.26 -6.66
CA GLY A 120 3.40 9.50 -6.80
C GLY A 120 3.70 10.34 -8.05
N ALA A 121 4.68 11.24 -7.93
CA ALA A 121 5.08 12.17 -8.99
C ALA A 121 5.84 11.51 -10.14
#